data_AF-A0A2T0QX41-F1
#
_entry.id   AF-A0A2T0QX41-F1
#
_cell.length_a   1.000
_cell.length_b   1.000
_cell.length_c   1.000
_cell.angle_alpha   90.00
_cell.angle_beta   90.00
_cell.angle_gamma   90.00
#
_symmetry.space_group_name_H-M   'P 1'
#
loop_
_entity.id
_entity.type
_entity.pdbx_description
1 polymer ?
#
loop_
_entity_poly.entity_id
_entity_poly.type
_entity_poly.pdbx_seq_one_letter_code
_entity_poly.pdbx_strand_id
1 'polypeptide(L)' 'NKGPWRGLDDLEMATVEYIDWYNNRRLHGELGHVPPAEHEALHVMTQPVIAPLKTS' A
#
# COMPACT_ATOMS: atom_id res chain seq x y z
N ASN A 1 16.88 -3.25 7.06
CA ASN A 1 17.34 -2.45 5.91
C ASN A 1 18.68 -3.01 5.46
N LYS A 2 18.73 -3.59 4.26
CA LYS A 2 19.83 -4.43 3.78
C LYS A 2 20.91 -3.59 3.09
N GLY A 3 21.91 -3.16 3.86
CA GLY A 3 23.26 -2.80 3.37
C GLY A 3 23.37 -1.69 2.32
N PRO A 4 24.59 -1.37 1.86
CA PRO A 4 24.79 -0.37 0.82
C PRO A 4 24.22 -0.88 -0.51
N TRP A 5 23.31 -0.11 -1.09
CA TRP A 5 22.68 -0.41 -2.38
C TRP A 5 23.70 -0.17 -3.49
N ARG A 6 23.93 -1.17 -4.34
CA ARG A 6 24.99 -1.17 -5.35
C ARG A 6 24.50 -0.70 -6.71
N GLY A 7 23.19 -0.56 -6.90
CA GLY A 7 22.57 -0.14 -8.15
C GLY A 7 21.07 0.07 -8.04
N LEU A 8 20.43 0.36 -9.19
CA LEU A 8 19.00 0.59 -9.28
C LEU A 8 18.19 -0.66 -8.92
N ASP A 9 18.63 -1.85 -9.33
CA ASP A 9 17.95 -3.12 -9.04
C ASP A 9 17.80 -3.36 -7.52
N ASP A 10 18.83 -3.01 -6.73
CA ASP A 10 18.78 -3.13 -5.26
C ASP A 10 17.78 -2.14 -4.65
N LEU A 11 17.69 -0.92 -5.21
CA LEU A 11 16.75 0.10 -4.78
C LEU A 11 15.30 -0.28 -5.13
N GLU A 12 15.07 -0.81 -6.33
CA GLU A 12 13.77 -1.29 -6.78
C GLU A 12 13.30 -2.43 -5.90
N MET A 13 14.18 -3.41 -5.62
CA MET A 13 13.87 -4.51 -4.71
C MET A 13 13.53 -4.00 -3.30
N ALA A 14 14.35 -3.09 -2.74
CA ALA A 14 14.09 -2.51 -1.42
C ALA A 14 12.76 -1.74 -1.37
N THR A 15 12.41 -1.08 -2.48
CA THR A 15 11.15 -0.34 -2.62
C THR A 15 9.96 -1.28 -2.70
N VAL A 16 10.05 -2.35 -3.50
CA VAL A 16 9.00 -3.38 -3.59
C VAL A 16 8.80 -4.07 -2.24
N GLU A 17 9.89 -4.47 -1.56
CA GLU A 17 9.84 -5.05 -0.22
C GLU A 17 9.17 -4.08 0.78
N TYR A 18 9.51 -2.79 0.71
CA TYR A 18 8.91 -1.77 1.58
C TYR A 18 7.41 -1.58 1.32
N ILE A 19 7.01 -1.49 0.06
CA ILE A 19 5.60 -1.31 -0.34
C ILE A 19 4.78 -2.52 0.10
N ASP A 20 5.26 -3.75 -0.11
CA ASP A 20 4.56 -4.96 0.35
C ASP A 20 4.38 -4.95 1.87
N TRP A 21 5.45 -4.66 2.62
CA TRP A 21 5.36 -4.59 4.07
C TRP A 21 4.37 -3.52 4.53
N TYR A 22 4.44 -2.32 3.96
CA TYR A 22 3.58 -1.21 4.36
C TYR A 22 2.11 -1.50 4.07
N ASN A 23 1.78 -1.98 2.87
CA ASN A 23 0.39 -2.13 2.44
C ASN A 23 -0.26 -3.41 2.97
N ASN A 24 0.49 -4.51 3.06
CA ASN A 24 -0.09 -5.83 3.32
C ASN A 24 0.22 -6.38 4.72
N ARG A 25 1.24 -5.84 5.42
CA ARG A 25 1.73 -6.45 6.68
C ARG A 25 1.78 -5.49 7.87
N ARG A 26 1.93 -4.18 7.62
CA ARG A 26 2.03 -3.17 8.68
C ARG A 26 0.66 -2.90 9.27
N LEU A 27 0.48 -3.25 10.53
CA LEU A 27 -0.74 -2.91 11.27
C LEU A 27 -0.74 -1.42 11.63
N HIS A 28 -1.81 -0.71 11.27
CA HIS A 28 -1.95 0.72 11.55
C HIS A 28 -2.99 0.96 12.64
N GLY A 29 -2.57 1.55 13.76
CA GLY A 29 -3.46 1.76 14.92
C GLY A 29 -4.67 2.63 14.61
N GLU A 30 -4.50 3.69 13.80
CA GLU A 30 -5.60 4.58 13.39
C GLU A 30 -6.59 3.89 12.44
N LEU A 31 -6.16 2.82 11.75
CA LEU A 31 -7.05 2.02 10.90
C LEU A 31 -7.73 0.88 11.67
N GLY A 32 -7.57 0.82 12.99
CA GLY A 32 -8.12 -0.27 13.81
C GLY A 32 -7.24 -1.52 13.84
N HIS A 33 -5.92 -1.37 13.70
CA HIS A 33 -4.95 -2.46 13.70
C HIS A 33 -5.07 -3.44 12.53
N VAL A 34 -5.52 -2.98 11.36
CA VAL A 34 -5.46 -3.72 10.10
C VAL A 34 -4.44 -3.10 9.14
N PRO A 35 -3.95 -3.86 8.14
CA PRO A 35 -3.13 -3.30 7.07
C PRO A 35 -3.92 -2.30 6.20
N PRO A 36 -3.25 -1.32 5.58
CA PRO A 36 -3.88 -0.37 4.66
C PRO A 36 -4.70 -1.03 3.55
N ALA A 37 -4.19 -2.10 2.92
CA ALA A 37 -4.90 -2.77 1.82
C ALA A 37 -6.24 -3.39 2.27
N GLU A 38 -6.28 -3.92 3.50
CA GLU A 38 -7.51 -4.47 4.07
C GLU A 38 -8.50 -3.35 4.40
N HIS A 39 -8.03 -2.26 5.01
CA HIS A 39 -8.85 -1.09 5.28
C HIS A 39 -9.46 -0.50 3.99
N GLU A 40 -8.67 -0.37 2.92
CA GLU A 40 -9.17 0.08 1.62
C GLU A 40 -10.19 -0.89 1.02
N ALA A 41 -9.97 -2.21 1.10
CA ALA A 41 -10.94 -3.19 0.62
C ALA A 41 -12.30 -3.03 1.32
N LEU A 42 -12.30 -2.84 2.64
CA LEU A 42 -13.53 -2.58 3.41
C LEU A 42 -14.17 -1.24 3.01
N HIS A 43 -13.37 -0.21 2.77
CA HIS A 43 -13.87 1.10 2.33
C HIS A 43 -14.52 1.04 0.95
N VAL A 44 -13.90 0.36 -0.03
CA VAL A 44 -14.43 0.17 -1.40
C VAL A 44 -15.71 -0.67 -1.41
N MET A 45 -15.84 -1.66 -0.51
CA MET A 45 -17.08 -2.42 -0.37
C MET A 45 -18.22 -1.59 0.21
N THR A 46 -17.91 -0.59 1.04
CA THR A 46 -18.89 0.28 1.71
C THR A 46 -19.26 1.49 0.85
N GLN A 47 -18.34 1.96 0.02
CA GLN A 47 -18.55 3.01 -0.96
C GLN A 47 -18.41 2.41 -2.37
N PRO A 48 -19.50 1.99 -3.03
CA PRO A 48 -19.42 1.71 -4.46
C PRO A 48 -18.89 2.99 -5.11
N VAL A 49 -17.78 2.89 -5.83
CA VAL A 49 -17.12 4.02 -6.48
C VAL A 49 -18.09 4.63 -7.49
N ILE A 50 -18.91 5.58 -7.04
CA ILE A 50 -19.55 6.57 -7.90
C ILE A 50 -18.53 7.69 -8.06
N ALA A 51 -17.35 7.37 -8.59
CA ALA A 51 -16.53 8.40 -9.20
C ALA A 51 -17.15 8.61 -10.59
N PRO A 52 -17.85 9.72 -10.86
CA PRO A 52 -18.20 10.03 -12.23
C PRO A 52 -16.87 10.12 -12.97
N LEU A 53 -16.71 9.25 -13.97
CA LEU A 53 -15.67 9.38 -14.97
C LEU A 53 -15.72 10.84 -15.43
N LYS A 54 -14.72 11.63 -15.03
CA LYS A 54 -14.49 12.94 -15.66
C LYS A 54 -14.02 12.65 -17.07
N THR A 55 -14.97 12.35 -17.95
CA THR A 55 -14.89 12.67 -19.37
C THR A 55 -15.08 14.18 -19.45
N SER A 56 -13.99 14.90 -19.63
CA SER A 56 -13.85 15.95 -20.66
C SER A 56 -12.44 16.53 -20.63
#